data_AF-A0AAD2AKT2-F1
#
_entry.id   AF-A0AAD2AKT2-F1
#
_cell.length_a   1.000
_cell.length_b   1.000
_cell.length_c   1.000
_cell.angle_alpha   90.00
_cell.angle_beta   90.00
_cell.angle_gamma   90.00
#
_symmetry.space_group_name_H-M   'P 1'
#
loop_
_entity.id
_entity.type
_entity.pdbx_description
1 polymer ?
#
loop_
_entity_poly.entity_id
_entity_poly.type
_entity_poly.pdbx_seq_one_letter_code
_entity_poly.pdbx_strand_id
1 'polypeptide(L)' 'MSEHHPSLREAVTKWFDLSDTPRVSITRLRCPGIDCGCVRAELATSTSPLVILFFRHEAGCWRLFPPSRRYSG' A
#
# COMPACT_ATOMS: atom_id res chain seq x y z
N MET A 1 -14.83 18.44 8.07
CA MET A 1 -14.67 17.94 6.69
C MET A 1 -14.23 16.49 6.80
N SER A 2 -15.02 15.53 6.31
CA SER A 2 -14.59 14.13 6.30
C SER A 2 -13.45 14.00 5.30
N GLU A 3 -12.23 13.72 5.78
CA GLU A 3 -11.12 13.38 4.90
C GLU A 3 -11.49 12.08 4.17
N HIS A 4 -11.74 12.18 2.86
CA HIS A 4 -11.97 11.01 2.04
C HIS A 4 -10.61 10.36 1.80
N HIS A 5 -10.29 9.37 2.63
CA HIS A 5 -9.06 8.61 2.45
C HIS A 5 -9.27 7.60 1.31
N PRO A 6 -8.37 7.58 0.30
CA PRO A 6 -8.49 6.63 -0.79
C PRO A 6 -8.38 5.22 -0.24
N SER A 7 -9.26 4.35 -0.74
CA SER A 7 -9.18 2.91 -0.55
C SER A 7 -7.86 2.38 -1.09
N LEU A 8 -7.49 1.15 -0.68
CA LEU A 8 -6.28 0.50 -1.22
C LEU A 8 -6.35 0.41 -2.75
N ARG A 9 -7.53 0.11 -3.31
CA ARG A 9 -7.71 0.01 -4.76
C ARG A 9 -7.42 1.34 -5.46
N GLU A 10 -7.98 2.43 -4.95
CA GLU A 10 -7.73 3.77 -5.50
C GLU A 10 -6.27 4.18 -5.37
N ALA A 11 -5.62 3.82 -4.25
CA ALA A 11 -4.19 4.05 -4.09
C ALA A 11 -3.37 3.24 -5.10
N VAL A 12 -3.67 1.95 -5.29
CA VAL A 12 -3.00 1.10 -6.29
C VAL A 12 -3.21 1.68 -7.69
N THR A 13 -4.43 2.00 -8.07
CA THR A 13 -4.77 2.62 -9.36
C THR A 13 -4.11 3.99 -9.59
N LYS A 14 -3.76 4.71 -8.53
CA LYS A 14 -3.02 5.97 -8.66
C LYS A 14 -1.55 5.74 -9.02
N TRP A 15 -0.96 4.68 -8.50
CA TRP A 15 0.48 4.41 -8.66
C TRP A 15 0.79 3.44 -9.79
N PHE A 16 -0.15 2.56 -10.11
CA PHE A 16 -0.14 1.69 -11.28
C PHE A 16 -1.12 2.24 -12.29
N ASP A 17 -0.77 2.23 -13.58
CA ASP A 17 -1.68 2.68 -14.62
C ASP A 17 -3.02 1.91 -14.52
N LEU A 18 -4.13 2.60 -14.79
CA LEU A 18 -5.48 2.01 -14.83
C LEU A 18 -5.52 0.81 -15.78
N SER A 19 -4.78 0.89 -16.89
CA SER A 19 -4.66 -0.18 -17.88
C SER A 19 -3.97 -1.44 -17.32
N ASP A 20 -3.05 -1.27 -16.36
CA ASP A 20 -2.24 -2.35 -15.80
C ASP A 20 -2.78 -2.86 -14.45
N THR A 21 -3.75 -2.17 -13.86
CA THR A 21 -4.39 -2.55 -12.59
C THR A 21 -4.89 -4.01 -12.56
N PRO A 22 -5.46 -4.59 -13.64
CA PRO A 22 -5.87 -6.01 -13.66
C PRO A 22 -4.71 -7.00 -13.52
N ARG A 23 -3.48 -6.57 -13.79
CA ARG A 23 -2.24 -7.38 -13.69
C ARG A 23 -1.51 -7.17 -12.37
N VAL A 24 -2.04 -6.31 -11.49
CA VAL A 24 -1.47 -6.08 -10.16
C VAL A 24 -1.93 -7.17 -9.21
N SER A 25 -0.96 -7.90 -8.66
CA SER A 25 -1.19 -8.82 -7.54
C SER A 25 -1.04 -8.07 -6.21
N ILE A 26 -1.96 -8.29 -5.27
CA ILE A 26 -1.92 -7.68 -3.94
C ILE A 26 -1.74 -8.78 -2.90
N THR A 27 -0.63 -8.74 -2.18
CA THR A 27 -0.30 -9.71 -1.13
C THR A 27 -0.18 -9.01 0.21
N ARG A 28 -0.85 -9.52 1.25
CA ARG A 28 -0.68 -9.00 2.62
C ARG A 28 0.65 -9.46 3.21
N LEU A 29 1.41 -8.51 3.73
CA LEU A 29 2.66 -8.77 4.43
C LEU A 29 2.49 -8.62 5.94
N ARG A 30 3.21 -9.47 6.68
CA ARG A 30 3.44 -9.30 8.12
C ARG A 30 4.89 -8.87 8.29
N CYS A 31 5.12 -7.61 8.63
CA CYS A 31 6.46 -7.06 8.81
C CYS A 31 6.79 -7.06 10.31
N PRO A 32 7.82 -7.80 10.77
CA PRO A 32 8.25 -7.78 12.16
C PRO A 32 8.54 -6.35 12.64
N GLY A 33 7.95 -5.94 13.76
CA GLY A 33 8.11 -4.60 14.33
C GLY A 33 7.25 -3.50 13.69
N ILE A 34 6.36 -3.82 12.75
CA ILE A 34 5.35 -2.89 12.26
C ILE A 34 3.98 -3.39 12.72
N ASP A 35 3.39 -2.73 13.71
CA ASP A 35 2.04 -3.04 14.24
C ASP A 35 0.92 -2.49 13.34
N CYS A 36 1.15 -2.44 12.03
CA CYS A 36 0.19 -1.95 11.06
C CYS A 36 0.01 -2.92 9.90
N GLY A 37 -1.15 -2.87 9.26
CA GLY A 37 -1.37 -3.65 8.04
C GLY A 37 -0.37 -3.23 6.96
N CYS A 38 0.31 -4.18 6.34
CA CYS A 38 1.18 -3.94 5.19
C CYS A 38 0.70 -4.79 4.01
N VAL A 39 0.69 -4.21 2.81
CA VAL A 39 0.38 -4.93 1.58
C VAL A 39 1.42 -4.59 0.52
N ARG A 40 1.79 -5.61 -0.25
CA ARG A 40 2.64 -5.52 -1.44
C ARG A 40 1.75 -5.56 -2.65
N ALA A 41 1.77 -4.48 -3.43
CA ALA A 41 1.22 -4.45 -4.77
C ALA A 41 2.36 -4.71 -5.76
N GLU A 42 2.20 -5.71 -6.61
CA GLU A 42 3.20 -6.11 -7.58
C GLU A 42 2.57 -6.22 -8.98
N LEU A 43 3.10 -5.45 -9.91
CA LEU A 43 2.80 -5.55 -11.33
C LEU A 43 3.91 -6.36 -12.01
N ALA A 44 3.58 -7.55 -12.47
CA ALA A 44 4.47 -8.35 -13.29
C ALA A 44 4.54 -7.75 -14.71
N THR A 45 5.64 -7.06 -15.03
CA THR A 45 5.91 -6.61 -16.40
C THR A 45 6.88 -7.58 -17.09
N SER A 46 6.94 -7.55 -18.42
CA SER A 46 7.85 -8.39 -19.22
C SER A 46 9.33 -8.10 -18.99
N THR A 47 9.65 -6.92 -18.44
CA THR A 47 11.04 -6.41 -18.36
C THR A 47 11.53 -6.31 -16.93
N SER A 48 10.67 -5.89 -15.99
CA SER A 48 10.97 -5.87 -14.55
C SER A 48 9.70 -5.74 -13.72
N PRO A 49 9.51 -6.53 -12.65
CA PRO A 49 8.36 -6.36 -11.78
C PRO A 49 8.41 -4.98 -11.08
N LEU A 50 7.29 -4.27 -11.10
CA LEU A 50 7.12 -3.03 -10.32
C LEU A 50 6.44 -3.40 -8.99
N VAL A 51 7.09 -3.07 -7.88
CA VAL A 51 6.63 -3.41 -6.53
C VAL A 51 6.46 -2.15 -5.71
N ILE A 52 5.28 -2.00 -5.10
CA ILE A 52 4.96 -0.88 -4.20
C ILE A 52 4.40 -1.44 -2.90
N LEU A 53 4.90 -0.94 -1.77
CA LEU A 53 4.42 -1.29 -0.45
C LEU A 53 3.45 -0.22 0.06
N PHE A 54 2.28 -0.64 0.52
CA PHE A 54 1.32 0.22 1.19
C PHE A 54 1.16 -0.20 2.65
N PHE A 55 1.15 0.78 3.52
CA PHE A 55 0.99 0.66 4.96
C PHE A 55 -0.34 1.27 5.37
N ARG A 56 -1.08 0.55 6.20
CA ARG A 56 -2.34 1.00 6.80
C ARG A 56 -2.02 1.88 8.00
N HIS A 57 -2.50 3.11 7.99
CA HIS A 57 -2.36 4.06 9.10
C HIS A 57 -3.59 4.04 10.01
N GLU A 58 -3.50 4.67 11.19
CA GLU A 58 -4.56 4.68 12.21
C GLU A 58 -5.91 5.20 11.68
N ALA A 59 -5.89 6.16 10.75
CA ALA A 59 -7.09 6.70 10.11
C ALA A 59 -7.73 5.76 9.05
N GLY A 60 -7.25 4.53 8.93
CA GLY A 60 -7.70 3.58 7.91
C GLY A 60 -7.19 3.87 6.49
N CYS A 61 -6.41 4.93 6.32
CA CYS A 61 -5.80 5.32 5.05
C CYS A 61 -4.57 4.46 4.70
N TRP A 62 -4.32 4.29 3.41
CA TRP A 62 -3.15 3.58 2.89
C TRP A 62 -2.11 4.58 2.40
N ARG A 63 -0.85 4.41 2.83
CA ARG A 63 0.27 5.27 2.43
C ARG A 63 1.50 4.44 2.07
N LEU A 64 2.43 5.03 1.32
CA LEU A 64 3.68 4.37 0.91
C LEU A 64 4.74 4.31 2.02
N PHE A 65 4.58 5.09 3.07
CA PHE A 65 5.49 5.12 4.22
C PHE A 65 4.86 4.42 5.42
N PRO A 66 5.67 3.72 6.23
CA PRO A 66 5.18 3.13 7.48
C PRO A 66 4.65 4.22 8.40
N PRO A 67 3.64 3.94 9.23
CA PRO A 67 3.22 4.87 10.27
C PRO A 67 4.42 5.16 11.17
N SER A 68 4.56 6.42 11.59
CA SER A 68 5.57 6.80 12.57
C SER A 68 5.40 5.90 13.78
N ARG A 69 6.44 5.11 14.13
CA ARG A 69 6.46 4.43 15.41
C ARG A 69 6.28 5.52 16.46
N ARG A 70 5.19 5.47 17.22
CA ARG A 70 5.20 6.17 18.51
C ARG A 70 6.31 5.50 19.28
N TYR A 71 7.43 6.19 19.46
CA TYR A 71 8.39 5.82 20.48
C TYR A 71 7.60 5.84 21.79
N SER A 72 7.25 4.65 22.30
CA SER A 72 6.94 4.50 23.71
C SER A 72 8.26 4.68 24.43
N GLY A 73 8.54 5.92 24.85
CA GLY A 73 9.59 6.21 25.83
C GLY A 73 9.26 5.56 27.17
#